data_AF-A0A1H7ES03-F1
#
_entry.id   AF-A0A1H7ES03-F1
#
_cell.length_a   1.000
_cell.length_b   1.000
_cell.length_c   1.000
_cell.angle_alpha   90.00
_cell.angle_beta   90.00
_cell.angle_gamma   90.00
#
_symmetry.space_group_name_H-M   'P 1'
#
loop_
_entity.id
_entity.type
_entity.pdbx_description
1 polymer ?
#
loop_
_entity_poly.entity_id
_entity_poly.type
_entity_poly.pdbx_seq_one_letter_code
_entity_poly.pdbx_strand_id
1 'polypeptide(L)'
;MPTVWLLICTMAAGWQKIFDANPKVGFLAHAAKLGEAADAGKIVAPAKSLAQMHRIMFNDYVDAALAGVFIFVVVSVVVYGALAVLRARRDDRPTVSETPFEILPAGQRASGTR
;
A
#
# COMPACT_ATOMS: atom_id res chain seq x y z
N MET A 1 15.28 -4.44 -11.66
CA MET A 1 14.86 -4.27 -10.25
C MET A 1 13.33 -4.18 -10.16
N PRO A 2 12.60 -5.31 -10.17
CA PRO A 2 11.13 -5.31 -10.20
C PRO A 2 10.46 -4.52 -9.06
N THR A 3 10.99 -4.63 -7.83
CA THR A 3 10.44 -3.94 -6.65
C THR A 3 10.51 -2.42 -6.76
N VAL A 4 11.59 -1.87 -7.32
CA VAL A 4 11.74 -0.42 -7.50
C VAL A 4 10.69 0.12 -8.46
N TRP A 5 10.47 -0.58 -9.57
CA TRP A 5 9.45 -0.21 -10.53
C TRP A 5 8.04 -0.26 -9.93
N LEU A 6 7.74 -1.34 -9.19
CA LEU A 6 6.47 -1.47 -8.47
C LEU A 6 6.25 -0.28 -7.53
N LEU A 7 7.23 0.04 -6.69
CA LEU A 7 7.14 1.16 -5.74
C LEU A 7 6.89 2.49 -6.44
N ILE A 8 7.62 2.79 -7.53
CA ILE A 8 7.41 4.01 -8.30
C ILE A 8 5.97 4.09 -8.80
N CYS A 9 5.47 3.04 -9.44
CA CYS A 9 4.11 3.01 -9.98
C CYS A 9 3.05 3.14 -8.88
N THR A 10 3.20 2.41 -7.78
CA THR A 10 2.25 2.44 -6.66
C THR A 10 2.22 3.80 -5.97
N MET A 11 3.39 4.41 -5.73
CA MET A 11 3.47 5.74 -5.12
C MET A 11 2.95 6.83 -6.04
N ALA A 12 3.30 6.79 -7.33
CA ALA A 12 2.81 7.75 -8.32
C ALA A 12 1.28 7.67 -8.47
N ALA A 13 0.72 6.47 -8.59
CA ALA A 13 -0.72 6.27 -8.70
C ALA A 13 -1.46 6.73 -7.43
N GLY A 14 -0.94 6.39 -6.24
CA GLY A 14 -1.52 6.85 -4.98
C GLY A 14 -1.50 8.37 -4.85
N TRP A 15 -0.38 9.01 -5.21
CA TRP A 15 -0.26 10.46 -5.18
C TRP A 15 -1.25 11.14 -6.14
N GLN A 16 -1.36 10.63 -7.37
CA GLN A 16 -2.33 11.09 -8.36
C GLN A 16 -3.76 10.93 -7.84
N LYS A 17 -4.08 9.81 -7.18
CA LYS A 17 -5.42 9.60 -6.62
C LYS A 17 -5.81 10.64 -5.56
N ILE A 18 -4.86 11.16 -4.80
CA ILE A 18 -5.15 12.14 -3.74
C ILE A 18 -5.14 13.57 -4.31
N PHE A 19 -4.10 13.93 -5.07
CA PHE A 19 -3.78 15.34 -5.36
C PHE A 19 -3.92 15.76 -6.83
N ASP A 20 -4.25 14.85 -7.75
CA ASP A 20 -4.41 15.23 -9.16
C ASP A 20 -5.58 16.22 -9.32
N ALA A 21 -5.33 17.30 -10.06
CA ALA A 21 -6.32 18.35 -10.30
C ALA A 21 -7.46 17.90 -11.23
N ASN A 22 -7.27 16.81 -11.98
CA ASN A 22 -8.29 16.25 -12.83
C ASN A 22 -9.33 15.48 -11.98
N PRO A 23 -10.62 15.91 -11.96
CA PRO A 23 -11.69 15.24 -11.20
C PRO A 23 -11.96 13.79 -11.63
N LYS A 24 -11.42 13.34 -12.78
CA LYS A 24 -11.52 11.95 -13.22
C LYS A 24 -10.46 11.06 -12.56
N VAL A 25 -9.43 11.64 -11.97
CA VAL A 25 -8.29 10.95 -11.37
C VAL A 25 -8.30 11.17 -9.87
N GLY A 26 -8.24 12.44 -9.44
CA GLY A 26 -8.10 12.84 -8.05
C GLY A 26 -9.42 12.89 -7.29
N PHE A 27 -9.46 12.25 -6.12
CA PHE A 27 -10.63 12.22 -5.24
C PHE A 27 -10.97 13.60 -4.68
N LEU A 28 -9.97 14.38 -4.26
CA LEU A 28 -10.20 15.74 -3.74
C LEU A 28 -10.73 16.68 -4.82
N ALA A 29 -10.23 16.57 -6.05
CA ALA A 29 -10.72 17.35 -7.19
C ALA A 29 -12.16 16.95 -7.57
N HIS A 30 -12.49 15.65 -7.48
CA HIS A 30 -13.85 15.16 -7.69
C HIS A 30 -14.82 15.70 -6.64
N ALA A 31 -14.45 15.60 -5.36
CA ALA A 31 -15.20 16.16 -4.24
C ALA A 31 -15.45 17.67 -4.41
N ALA A 32 -14.42 18.44 -4.78
CA ALA A 32 -14.52 19.88 -5.01
C ALA A 32 -15.52 20.21 -6.14
N LYS A 33 -15.43 19.51 -7.28
CA LYS A 33 -16.36 19.70 -8.41
C LYS A 33 -17.80 19.39 -8.02
N LEU A 34 -18.03 18.35 -7.22
CA LEU A 34 -19.36 18.02 -6.71
C LEU A 34 -19.86 19.08 -5.72
N GLY A 35 -18.99 19.61 -4.87
CA GLY A 35 -19.32 20.72 -3.96
C GLY A 35 -19.75 21.98 -4.71
N GLU A 36 -18.98 22.42 -5.70
CA GLU A 36 -19.32 23.57 -6.54
C GLU A 36 -20.68 23.40 -7.25
N ALA A 37 -20.96 22.18 -7.73
CA ALA A 37 -22.25 21.89 -8.34
C ALA A 37 -23.40 21.87 -7.30
N ALA A 38 -23.15 21.40 -6.08
CA ALA A 38 -24.12 21.41 -4.98
C ALA A 38 -24.52 22.83 -4.62
N ASP A 39 -23.54 23.71 -4.47
CA ASP A 39 -23.73 25.12 -4.13
C ASP A 39 -24.49 25.86 -5.23
N ALA A 40 -24.26 25.47 -6.49
CA ALA A 40 -25.00 25.99 -7.64
C ALA A 40 -26.40 25.38 -7.81
N GLY A 41 -26.84 24.47 -6.93
CA GLY A 41 -28.11 23.75 -7.04
C GLY A 41 -28.21 22.80 -8.23
N LYS A 42 -27.08 22.44 -8.85
CA LYS A 42 -27.01 21.60 -10.03
C LYS A 42 -26.69 20.16 -9.64
N ILE A 43 -27.54 19.24 -10.06
CA ILE A 43 -27.27 17.81 -9.91
C ILE A 43 -26.41 17.37 -11.09
N VAL A 44 -25.18 16.95 -10.79
CA VAL A 44 -24.27 16.36 -11.78
C VAL A 44 -24.28 14.85 -11.66
N ALA A 45 -24.35 14.17 -12.81
CA ALA A 45 -24.18 12.73 -12.87
C ALA A 45 -22.83 12.33 -12.24
N PRO A 46 -22.77 11.22 -11.47
CA PRO A 46 -23.78 10.15 -11.34
C PRO A 46 -24.84 10.37 -10.23
N ALA A 47 -24.81 11.50 -9.52
CA ALA A 47 -25.79 11.78 -8.49
C ALA A 47 -27.18 12.02 -9.10
N LYS A 48 -28.23 11.55 -8.42
CA LYS A 48 -29.65 11.78 -8.78
C LYS A 48 -30.35 12.76 -7.83
N SER A 49 -29.68 13.14 -6.74
CA SER A 49 -30.16 14.09 -5.73
C SER A 49 -28.99 14.78 -5.05
N LEU A 50 -29.23 15.94 -4.42
CA LEU A 50 -28.23 16.65 -3.63
C LEU A 50 -27.69 15.79 -2.47
N ALA A 51 -28.58 15.08 -1.77
CA ALA A 51 -28.19 14.17 -0.69
C ALA A 51 -27.24 13.06 -1.17
N GLN A 52 -27.48 12.50 -2.37
CA GLN A 52 -26.58 11.53 -2.97
C GLN A 52 -25.23 12.15 -3.32
N MET A 53 -25.21 13.39 -3.80
CA MET A 53 -23.99 14.11 -4.15
C MET A 53 -23.10 14.35 -2.92
N HIS A 54 -23.68 14.74 -1.80
CA HIS A 54 -22.95 14.86 -0.52
C HIS A 54 -22.36 13.52 -0.07
N ARG A 55 -23.10 12.41 -0.29
CA ARG A 55 -22.61 11.07 0.06
C ARG A 55 -21.43 10.64 -0.83
N ILE A 56 -21.46 10.98 -2.12
CA ILE A 56 -20.33 10.74 -3.02
C ILE A 56 -19.11 11.55 -2.59
N MET A 57 -19.30 12.85 -2.31
CA MET A 57 -18.23 13.72 -1.81
C MET A 57 -17.60 13.19 -0.51
N PHE A 58 -18.42 12.69 0.42
CA PHE A 58 -17.90 12.04 1.63
C PHE A 58 -17.09 10.79 1.32
N ASN A 59 -17.55 9.96 0.38
CA ASN A 59 -16.81 8.78 -0.06
C ASN A 59 -15.47 9.14 -0.70
N ASP A 60 -15.41 10.20 -1.51
CA ASP A 60 -14.15 10.70 -2.08
C ASP A 60 -13.15 11.12 -0.99
N TYR A 61 -13.60 11.77 0.08
CA TYR A 61 -12.73 12.10 1.21
C TYR A 61 -12.22 10.86 1.95
N VAL A 62 -13.07 9.85 2.13
CA VAL A 62 -12.68 8.57 2.72
C VAL A 62 -11.66 7.86 1.83
N ASP A 63 -11.89 7.80 0.52
CA ASP A 63 -10.97 7.18 -0.44
C ASP A 63 -9.62 7.91 -0.50
N ALA A 64 -9.62 9.25 -0.44
CA ALA A 64 -8.40 10.03 -0.33
C ALA A 64 -7.62 9.70 0.96
N ALA A 65 -8.31 9.58 2.09
CA ALA A 65 -7.69 9.20 3.36
C ALA A 65 -7.12 7.78 3.31
N LEU A 66 -7.88 6.81 2.78
CA LEU A 66 -7.44 5.42 2.62
C LEU A 66 -6.22 5.32 1.70
N ALA A 67 -6.21 6.06 0.59
CA ALA A 67 -5.05 6.15 -0.30
C ALA A 67 -3.82 6.70 0.44
N GLY A 68 -4.00 7.73 1.27
CA GLY A 68 -2.93 8.28 2.11
C GLY A 68 -2.38 7.27 3.11
N VAL A 69 -3.26 6.54 3.79
CA VAL A 69 -2.88 5.45 4.71
C VAL A 69 -2.12 4.34 3.98
N PHE A 70 -2.57 3.95 2.79
CA PHE A 70 -1.89 2.93 2.00
C PHE A 70 -0.46 3.36 1.62
N ILE A 71 -0.28 4.59 1.14
CA ILE A 71 1.05 5.17 0.86
C ILE A 71 1.93 5.12 2.10
N PHE A 72 1.40 5.54 3.25
CA PHE A 72 2.11 5.54 4.52
C PHE A 72 2.58 4.13 4.92
N VAL A 73 1.71 3.11 4.79
CA VAL A 73 2.05 1.72 5.08
C VAL A 73 3.16 1.22 4.15
N VAL A 74 3.05 1.48 2.85
CA VAL A 74 4.07 1.07 1.87
C VAL A 74 5.44 1.69 2.19
N VAL A 75 5.48 3.00 2.46
CA VAL A 75 6.72 3.69 2.86
C VAL A 75 7.30 3.08 4.13
N SER A 76 6.46 2.78 5.13
CA SER A 76 6.89 2.14 6.37
C SER A 76 7.53 0.78 6.12
N VAL A 77 6.91 -0.07 5.30
CA VAL A 77 7.45 -1.39 4.94
C VAL A 77 8.81 -1.26 4.22
N VAL A 78 8.93 -0.32 3.28
CA VAL A 78 10.18 -0.07 2.56
C VAL A 78 11.29 0.36 3.52
N VAL A 79 11.00 1.27 4.45
CA VAL A 79 11.96 1.76 5.45
C VAL A 79 12.41 0.62 6.36
N TYR A 80 11.48 -0.11 6.98
CA TYR A 80 11.84 -1.21 7.88
C TYR A 80 12.55 -2.36 7.15
N GLY A 81 12.13 -2.66 5.92
CA GLY A 81 12.80 -3.65 5.07
C GLY A 81 14.25 -3.25 4.75
N ALA A 82 14.46 -1.99 4.35
CA ALA A 82 15.81 -1.48 4.10
C ALA A 82 16.69 -1.51 5.36
N LEU A 83 16.14 -1.11 6.52
CA LEU A 83 16.85 -1.19 7.79
C LEU A 83 17.20 -2.63 8.16
N ALA A 84 16.29 -3.59 7.96
CA ALA A 84 16.55 -5.00 8.20
C ALA A 84 17.67 -5.54 7.30
N VAL A 85 17.64 -5.21 6.00
CA VAL A 85 18.70 -5.60 5.05
C VAL A 85 20.04 -5.00 5.45
N LEU A 86 20.08 -3.71 5.83
CA LEU A 86 21.32 -3.06 6.26
C LEU A 86 21.88 -3.67 7.54
N ARG A 87 21.02 -4.04 8.50
CA ARG A 87 21.44 -4.73 9.73
C ARG A 87 21.99 -6.11 9.42
N ALA A 88 21.29 -6.91 8.62
CA ALA A 88 21.73 -8.25 8.22
C ALA A 88 23.07 -8.21 7.45
N ARG A 89 23.27 -7.20 6.58
CA ARG A 89 24.53 -7.02 5.85
C ARG A 89 25.71 -6.56 6.70
N ARG A 90 25.45 -6.02 7.89
CA ARG A 90 26.49 -5.56 8.84
C ARG A 90 26.85 -6.64 9.86
N ASP A 91 26.07 -7.70 9.96
CA ASP A 91 26.35 -8.79 10.87
C ASP A 91 27.33 -9.76 10.21
N ASP A 92 28.58 -9.74 10.67
CA ASP A 92 29.66 -10.58 10.14
C ASP A 92 29.60 -12.02 10.69
N ARG A 93 28.54 -12.36 11.42
CA ARG A 93 28.37 -13.63 12.13
C ARG A 93 27.15 -14.37 11.59
N PRO A 94 27.23 -15.71 11.39
CA PRO A 94 26.05 -16.50 11.06
C PRO A 94 25.00 -16.38 12.18
N THR A 95 23.83 -15.83 11.87
CA THR A 95 22.70 -15.70 12.81
C THR A 95 21.76 -16.91 12.78
N VAL A 96 22.19 -18.01 12.15
CA VAL A 96 21.38 -19.23 12.04
C VAL A 96 21.34 -19.95 13.39
N SER A 97 20.14 -20.37 13.81
CA SER A 97 19.94 -21.19 15.00
C SER A 97 19.47 -22.57 14.56
N GLU A 98 20.42 -23.47 14.33
CA GLU A 98 20.13 -24.86 13.99
C GLU A 98 19.87 -25.67 15.26
N THR A 99 19.14 -26.79 15.14
CA THR A 99 19.05 -27.78 16.22
C THR A 99 20.45 -28.32 16.54
N PRO A 100 20.75 -28.63 17.81
CA PRO A 100 22.00 -29.30 18.16
C PRO A 100 22.21 -30.53 17.28
N PHE A 101 23.44 -30.74 16.83
CA PHE A 101 23.78 -31.90 16.03
C PHE A 101 23.47 -33.18 16.80
N GLU A 102 22.49 -33.96 16.33
CA GLU A 102 22.19 -35.29 16.84
C GLU A 102 22.93 -36.34 16.00
N ILE A 103 23.78 -37.12 16.66
CA ILE A 103 24.46 -38.24 16.05
C ILE A 103 23.43 -39.35 15.83
N LEU A 104 23.37 -39.89 14.61
CA LEU A 104 22.59 -41.10 14.31
C LEU A 104 22.99 -42.23 15.29
N PRO A 105 22.04 -42.77 16.08
CA PRO A 105 22.28 -43.90 16.97
C PRO A 105 22.95 -45.08 16.25
N ALA A 106 23.89 -45.74 16.93
CA ALA A 106 24.58 -46.90 16.38
C ALA A 106 23.56 -47.97 15.93
N GLY A 107 23.54 -48.27 14.62
CA GLY A 107 22.62 -49.22 14.00
C GLY A 107 21.47 -48.61 13.20
N GLN A 108 21.26 -47.29 13.25
CA GLN A 108 20.31 -46.60 12.37
C GLN A 108 21.00 -46.12 11.09
N ARG A 109 20.52 -46.60 9.94
CA ARG A 109 20.88 -46.04 8.64
C ARG A 109 19.92 -44.89 8.35
N ALA A 110 20.42 -43.75 7.89
CA ALA A 110 19.57 -42.72 7.31
C ALA A 110 18.72 -43.38 6.21
N SER A 111 17.40 -43.38 6.37
CA SER A 111 16.48 -43.94 5.39
C SER A 111 16.44 -43.01 4.19
N GLY A 112 17.47 -43.09 3.35
CA GLY A 112 17.54 -42.39 2.08
C GLY A 112 16.64 -43.09 1.09
N THR A 113 15.43 -42.61 0.90
CA THR A 113 14.65 -42.89 -0.30
C THR A 113 15.04 -41.88 -1.39
N ARG A 114 15.52 -42.45 -2.51
CA ARG A 114 15.84 -41.90 -3.85
C ARG A 114 15.60 -40.42 -4.11
#